data_AF-A0A1U8Q4G8-F1
#
_entry.id   AF-A0A1U8Q4G8-F1
#
_cell.length_a   1.000
_cell.length_b   1.000
_cell.length_c   1.000
_cell.angle_alpha   90.00
_cell.angle_beta   90.00
_cell.angle_gamma   90.00
#
_symmetry.space_group_name_H-M   'P 1'
#
loop_
_entity.id
_entity.type
_entity.pdbx_description
1 polymer ?
#
loop_
_entity_poly.entity_id
_entity_poly.type
_entity_poly.pdbx_seq_one_letter_code
_entity_poly.pdbx_strand_id
1 'polypeptide(L)'
;MVRISRVLKAPVFLHLERFLISDIEKLEDCYGSFQWQKQRSFSIQTSTFSGTIHGVRLPVATDVQHLGRHPICSVMARASFASEAGTTDGGPSETVKEIYDKMLKSVEAETMPPNAWMWSLIENCANREDIKLLFQMLENLRRFRLSNLRIHANFNCNLCLRVAEACARVGSLDFGKKTLWTHNVYGLTPSIGSAHYLLLYAKEHNNAKLMMDIMKNLKRNSLPLQPGTADIVFSICYNTNNWELISKYSKKFIKAGVKLRRTTFDTWMEFAAKRGDAESIWKIEELRSNLMKQHTVVSGFSCAKGFLLEHKPECAAAIIHTLSQNFPDKKKPDVANELEKLVSKWPLEVIKHQKKEERKALASSLRSDISIMVNGLLKMGLEVGINLEDLNKKEAIPC
;
A
#
# COMPACT_ATOMS: atom_id res chain seq x y z
N MET A 1 -33.40 -1.09 -31.95
CA MET A 1 -34.25 -1.08 -30.73
C MET A 1 -33.71 -2.14 -29.79
N VAL A 2 -33.04 -1.92 -28.65
CA VAL A 2 -33.11 -0.91 -27.59
C VAL A 2 -31.69 -0.76 -27.01
N ARG A 3 -30.94 0.29 -27.40
CA ARG A 3 -29.65 0.67 -26.76
C ARG A 3 -29.18 2.10 -27.07
N ILE A 4 -30.08 3.00 -27.49
CA ILE A 4 -29.77 4.37 -27.93
C ILE A 4 -30.82 5.37 -27.39
N SER A 5 -31.08 5.41 -26.08
CA SER A 5 -32.04 6.40 -25.55
C SER A 5 -31.72 6.99 -24.17
N ARG A 6 -30.46 6.97 -23.71
CA ARG A 6 -30.05 7.74 -22.52
C ARG A 6 -28.80 8.60 -22.68
N VAL A 7 -28.30 8.80 -23.91
CA VAL A 7 -27.02 9.52 -24.14
C VAL A 7 -27.16 10.72 -25.09
N LEU A 8 -28.34 11.01 -25.65
CA LEU A 8 -28.50 12.17 -26.53
C LEU A 8 -29.78 12.97 -26.23
N LYS A 9 -29.64 13.92 -25.30
CA LYS A 9 -30.18 15.27 -25.47
C LYS A 9 -29.06 16.23 -25.11
N ALA A 10 -28.42 16.79 -26.13
CA ALA A 10 -27.63 18.02 -26.03
C ALA A 10 -28.61 19.21 -26.14
N PRO A 11 -28.29 20.42 -25.62
CA PRO A 11 -27.01 21.08 -25.84
C PRO A 11 -26.28 21.54 -24.55
N VAL A 12 -24.95 21.43 -24.60
CA VAL A 12 -23.98 22.28 -23.88
C VAL A 12 -24.39 22.71 -22.46
N PHE A 13 -24.28 21.82 -21.47
CA PHE A 13 -24.08 22.21 -20.07
C PHE A 13 -23.41 21.05 -19.31
N LEU A 14 -22.13 21.27 -18.98
CA LEU A 14 -21.41 20.84 -17.78
C LEU A 14 -21.70 19.43 -17.21
N HIS A 15 -20.83 18.47 -17.51
CA HIS A 15 -20.54 17.35 -16.59
C HIS A 15 -19.59 17.79 -15.44
N LEU A 16 -19.57 19.09 -15.13
CA LEU A 16 -18.74 19.75 -14.12
C LEU A 16 -19.38 19.67 -12.72
N GLU A 17 -20.66 19.28 -12.61
CA GLU A 17 -21.42 19.32 -11.34
C GLU A 17 -20.84 18.40 -10.25
N ARG A 18 -20.12 17.33 -10.60
CA ARG A 18 -19.45 16.48 -9.58
C ARG A 18 -18.21 17.12 -8.96
N PHE A 19 -17.72 18.24 -9.50
CA PHE A 19 -16.58 18.98 -8.94
C PHE A 19 -16.99 20.15 -8.02
N LEU A 20 -18.27 20.49 -7.91
CA LEU A 20 -18.70 21.81 -7.41
C LEU A 20 -19.63 21.84 -6.18
N ILE A 21 -19.92 20.76 -5.47
CA ILE A 21 -20.88 20.83 -4.35
C ILE A 21 -20.20 20.67 -2.99
N SER A 22 -20.08 21.80 -2.26
CA SER A 22 -20.10 21.84 -0.79
C SER A 22 -21.53 22.06 -0.29
N ASP A 23 -21.78 21.51 0.89
CA ASP A 23 -22.87 21.79 1.84
C ASP A 23 -24.20 20.99 1.79
N ILE A 24 -24.24 20.03 2.72
CA ILE A 24 -25.27 19.76 3.76
C ILE A 24 -26.75 19.88 3.36
N GLU A 25 -27.44 18.73 3.36
CA GLU A 25 -28.58 18.49 4.26
C GLU A 25 -28.88 16.98 4.42
N LYS A 26 -29.38 16.64 5.62
CA LYS A 26 -29.72 15.29 6.09
C LYS A 26 -30.94 14.73 5.35
N LEU A 27 -30.93 13.43 5.07
CA LEU A 27 -32.14 12.60 5.23
C LEU A 27 -31.76 11.16 5.57
N GLU A 28 -32.44 10.64 6.60
CA GLU A 28 -32.35 9.31 7.19
C GLU A 28 -32.83 8.18 6.26
N ASP A 29 -32.21 7.01 6.47
CA ASP A 29 -32.70 5.63 6.47
C ASP A 29 -33.74 5.16 5.43
N CYS A 30 -33.48 4.01 4.77
CA CYS A 30 -33.95 2.69 5.24
C CYS A 30 -33.70 1.51 4.25
N TYR A 31 -33.30 0.36 4.83
CA TYR A 31 -33.31 -1.05 4.35
C TYR A 31 -32.35 -1.49 3.22
N GLY A 32 -31.67 -2.65 3.28
CA GLY A 32 -31.79 -3.76 4.21
C GLY A 32 -30.69 -4.83 4.08
N SER A 33 -30.44 -5.47 5.23
CA SER A 33 -29.81 -6.77 5.54
C SER A 33 -28.90 -7.46 4.52
N PHE A 34 -27.62 -7.59 4.88
CA PHE A 34 -26.90 -8.88 4.76
C PHE A 34 -26.14 -9.15 6.06
N GLN A 35 -26.74 -10.00 6.89
CA GLN A 35 -26.11 -10.57 8.08
C GLN A 35 -24.91 -11.45 7.67
N TRP A 36 -23.73 -11.09 8.17
CA TRP A 36 -22.67 -12.06 8.45
C TRP A 36 -22.41 -12.06 9.96
N GLN A 37 -23.16 -12.91 10.67
CA GLN A 37 -22.81 -13.45 11.99
C GLN A 37 -21.54 -14.32 11.83
N LYS A 38 -20.55 -14.42 12.73
CA LYS A 38 -20.32 -14.00 14.12
C LYS A 38 -18.89 -13.48 14.24
N GLN A 39 -18.72 -12.25 14.72
CA GLN A 39 -17.45 -11.77 15.29
C GLN A 39 -17.16 -12.54 16.58
N ARG A 40 -15.96 -13.11 16.72
CA ARG A 40 -15.37 -13.31 18.05
C ARG A 40 -14.69 -11.98 18.40
N SER A 41 -15.38 -11.18 19.20
CA SER A 41 -14.87 -9.99 19.84
C SER A 41 -13.74 -10.39 20.78
N PHE A 42 -12.51 -10.01 20.47
CA PHE A 42 -11.46 -9.91 21.49
C PHE A 42 -11.56 -8.52 22.09
N SER A 43 -12.24 -8.41 23.24
CA SER A 43 -12.19 -7.22 24.08
C SER A 43 -10.87 -7.21 24.85
N ILE A 44 -10.02 -6.22 24.60
CA ILE A 44 -8.88 -5.90 25.46
C ILE A 44 -9.44 -5.11 26.63
N GLN A 45 -9.71 -5.77 27.75
CA GLN A 45 -9.86 -5.11 29.04
C GLN A 45 -8.47 -5.03 29.68
N THR A 46 -7.91 -3.83 29.71
CA THR A 46 -6.77 -3.52 30.58
C THR A 46 -7.28 -3.43 32.01
N SER A 47 -6.95 -4.40 32.84
CA SER A 47 -7.16 -4.37 34.29
C SER A 47 -6.23 -3.33 34.93
N THR A 48 -6.76 -2.16 35.26
CA THR A 48 -6.10 -1.17 36.12
C THR A 48 -6.38 -1.49 37.57
N PHE A 49 -5.30 -1.79 38.32
CA PHE A 49 -5.33 -1.87 39.77
C PHE A 49 -5.67 -0.50 40.37
N SER A 50 -6.57 -0.51 41.35
CA SER A 50 -7.04 0.67 42.10
C SER A 50 -6.14 0.93 43.31
N GLY A 51 -5.75 2.20 43.51
CA GLY A 51 -5.11 2.70 44.71
C GLY A 51 -5.41 4.20 44.84
N THR A 52 -6.34 4.53 45.73
CA THR A 52 -6.95 5.85 45.94
C THR A 52 -6.19 6.65 46.99
N ILE A 53 -5.80 7.92 46.74
CA ILE A 53 -5.86 9.03 47.72
C ILE A 53 -6.17 10.36 46.99
N HIS A 54 -7.07 11.14 47.59
CA HIS A 54 -7.59 12.48 47.23
C HIS A 54 -6.51 13.57 46.98
N GLY A 55 -6.74 14.69 46.29
CA GLY A 55 -7.96 15.32 45.77
C GLY A 55 -7.71 16.68 45.08
N VAL A 56 -8.78 17.47 44.96
CA VAL A 56 -8.96 18.82 44.35
C VAL A 56 -9.40 18.82 42.87
N ARG A 57 -10.66 19.24 42.66
CA ARG A 57 -11.32 19.52 41.38
C ARG A 57 -11.26 21.03 41.09
N LEU A 58 -10.96 21.39 39.83
CA LEU A 58 -11.49 22.56 39.09
C LEU A 58 -10.97 22.52 37.62
N PRO A 59 -11.58 23.26 36.66
CA PRO A 59 -12.55 22.75 35.70
C PRO A 59 -11.98 22.42 34.30
N VAL A 60 -12.82 21.71 33.54
CA VAL A 60 -12.62 21.24 32.16
C VAL A 60 -12.43 22.40 31.18
N ALA A 61 -11.31 22.37 30.46
CA ALA A 61 -11.16 22.97 29.15
C ALA A 61 -10.80 21.84 28.17
N THR A 62 -11.70 21.58 27.23
CA THR A 62 -11.49 20.71 26.07
C THR A 62 -10.46 21.33 25.15
N ASP A 63 -9.34 20.65 24.91
CA ASP A 63 -8.73 20.65 23.59
C ASP A 63 -7.92 19.36 23.29
N VAL A 64 -7.94 19.03 22.01
CA VAL A 64 -7.50 17.81 21.37
C VAL A 64 -5.99 17.85 21.12
N GLN A 65 -5.29 16.72 21.31
CA GLN A 65 -4.12 16.21 20.55
C GLN A 65 -3.17 15.43 21.47
N HIS A 66 -3.06 14.11 21.29
CA HIS A 66 -1.80 13.33 21.40
C HIS A 66 -2.08 11.82 21.22
N LEU A 67 -2.20 11.38 19.97
CA LEU A 67 -1.75 10.03 19.60
C LEU A 67 -0.49 10.23 18.77
N GLY A 68 0.64 10.10 19.47
CA GLY A 68 1.97 10.41 18.95
C GLY A 68 2.31 9.64 17.69
N ARG A 69 2.70 10.39 16.66
CA ARG A 69 3.63 10.00 15.59
C ARG A 69 4.70 9.05 16.14
N HIS A 70 4.68 7.80 15.72
CA HIS A 70 5.92 7.03 15.64
C HIS A 70 6.63 7.40 14.33
N PRO A 71 7.93 7.74 14.37
CA PRO A 71 8.66 8.08 13.17
C PRO A 71 8.81 6.86 12.27
N ILE A 72 8.47 7.13 11.01
CA ILE A 72 8.86 6.41 9.81
C ILE A 72 10.36 6.06 9.88
N CYS A 73 10.72 4.82 9.47
CA CYS A 73 12.07 4.34 9.14
C CYS A 73 13.15 5.44 9.12
N SER A 74 13.85 5.64 10.24
CA SER A 74 14.99 6.57 10.32
C SER A 74 16.06 6.11 11.30
N VAL A 75 16.16 4.81 11.56
CA VAL A 75 17.36 4.24 12.20
C VAL A 75 17.71 2.93 11.50
N MET A 76 18.15 3.03 10.24
CA MET A 76 19.24 2.15 9.84
C MET A 76 20.45 2.69 10.60
N ALA A 77 20.79 2.04 11.70
CA ALA A 77 22.05 2.29 12.36
C ALA A 77 23.16 2.19 11.30
N ARG A 78 24.05 3.19 11.31
CA ARG A 78 25.30 3.18 10.53
C ARG A 78 25.85 1.77 10.48
N ALA A 79 26.02 1.24 9.28
CA ALA A 79 26.90 0.11 9.07
C ALA A 79 28.28 0.53 9.61
N SER A 80 28.71 -0.11 10.69
CA SER A 80 30.12 -0.11 11.06
C SER A 80 30.84 -0.82 9.93
N PHE A 81 31.64 -0.08 9.17
CA PHE A 81 32.55 -0.66 8.19
C PHE A 81 33.60 -1.47 8.96
N ALA A 82 33.35 -2.76 9.12
CA ALA A 82 34.40 -3.75 9.33
C ALA A 82 34.79 -4.26 7.95
N SER A 83 35.89 -3.72 7.43
CA SER A 83 36.53 -4.24 6.23
C SER A 83 37.18 -5.57 6.58
N GLU A 84 36.54 -6.67 6.21
CA GLU A 84 37.21 -7.85 5.68
C GLU A 84 36.21 -8.67 4.85
N ALA A 85 36.52 -8.79 3.57
CA ALA A 85 35.77 -9.59 2.62
C ALA A 85 36.01 -11.07 2.92
N GLY A 86 34.94 -11.77 3.26
CA GLY A 86 34.91 -13.22 3.30
C GLY A 86 33.47 -13.66 3.21
N THR A 87 33.14 -14.43 2.17
CA THR A 87 31.99 -15.34 2.18
C THR A 87 32.17 -16.30 3.35
N THR A 88 31.77 -15.88 4.54
CA THR A 88 31.79 -16.71 5.73
C THR A 88 30.53 -17.54 5.69
N ASP A 89 30.72 -18.81 5.32
CA ASP A 89 29.88 -19.92 5.75
C ASP A 89 29.99 -20.00 7.29
N GLY A 90 29.38 -19.02 7.95
CA GLY A 90 29.51 -18.75 9.38
C GLY A 90 28.38 -19.42 10.12
N GLY A 91 28.72 -20.24 11.11
CA GLY A 91 27.76 -20.85 12.01
C GLY A 91 26.93 -19.81 12.80
N PRO A 92 26.02 -20.28 13.68
CA PRO A 92 25.24 -19.40 14.51
C PRO A 92 26.13 -18.46 15.33
N SER A 93 25.69 -17.21 15.50
CA SER A 93 26.36 -16.26 16.36
C SER A 93 26.44 -16.81 17.79
N GLU A 94 27.56 -16.56 18.46
CA GLU A 94 27.84 -17.11 19.79
C GLU A 94 26.75 -16.70 20.79
N THR A 95 26.32 -15.44 20.77
CA THR A 95 25.23 -14.92 21.61
C THR A 95 23.91 -15.67 21.41
N VAL A 96 23.50 -15.92 20.16
CA VAL A 96 22.25 -16.65 19.85
C VAL A 96 22.38 -18.10 20.30
N LYS A 97 23.54 -18.73 20.06
CA LYS A 97 23.80 -20.11 20.47
C LYS A 97 23.76 -20.26 21.99
N GLU A 98 24.36 -19.35 22.75
CA GLU A 98 24.29 -19.37 24.21
C GLU A 98 22.87 -19.25 24.75
N ILE A 99 22.06 -18.33 24.20
CA ILE A 99 20.66 -18.16 24.60
C ILE A 99 19.87 -19.42 24.26
N TYR A 100 20.07 -19.96 23.06
CA TYR A 100 19.47 -21.21 22.62
C TYR A 100 19.80 -22.37 23.58
N ASP A 101 21.08 -22.58 23.91
CA ASP A 101 21.52 -23.66 24.79
C ASP A 101 20.97 -23.51 26.22
N LYS A 102 20.89 -22.28 26.74
CA LYS A 102 20.25 -22.00 28.05
C LYS A 102 18.75 -22.34 28.04
N MET A 103 18.04 -21.98 26.97
CA MET A 103 16.63 -22.32 26.80
C MET A 103 16.44 -23.83 26.63
N LEU A 104 17.29 -24.49 25.85
CA LEU A 104 17.21 -25.93 25.61
C LEU A 104 17.39 -26.72 26.92
N LYS A 105 18.41 -26.39 27.72
CA LYS A 105 18.62 -27.01 29.04
C LYS A 105 17.40 -26.85 29.96
N SER A 106 16.70 -25.71 29.90
CA SER A 106 15.49 -25.50 30.69
C SER A 106 14.37 -26.44 30.24
N VAL A 107 14.17 -26.56 28.93
CA VAL A 107 13.16 -27.45 28.33
C VAL A 107 13.46 -28.93 28.62
N GLU A 108 14.73 -29.34 28.56
CA GLU A 108 15.18 -30.70 28.90
C GLU A 108 15.01 -31.01 30.39
N ALA A 109 15.19 -30.02 31.26
CA ALA A 109 14.88 -30.12 32.68
C ALA A 109 13.37 -30.01 32.99
N GLU A 110 12.52 -30.02 31.97
CA GLU A 110 11.07 -29.87 32.04
C GLU A 110 10.59 -28.56 32.71
N THR A 111 11.41 -27.53 32.66
CA THR A 111 11.12 -26.19 33.21
C THR A 111 10.83 -25.18 32.11
N MET A 112 9.92 -24.23 32.37
CA MET A 112 9.60 -23.19 31.41
C MET A 112 10.73 -22.15 31.37
N PRO A 113 11.37 -21.91 30.20
CA PRO A 113 12.36 -20.85 30.10
C PRO A 113 11.69 -19.46 30.25
N PRO A 114 12.37 -18.48 30.86
CA PRO A 114 11.90 -17.12 30.96
C PRO A 114 11.54 -16.53 29.58
N ASN A 115 10.39 -15.85 29.50
CA ASN A 115 9.92 -15.21 28.25
C ASN A 115 10.94 -14.20 27.69
N ALA A 116 11.74 -13.56 28.55
CA ALA A 116 12.78 -12.60 28.15
C ALA A 116 13.84 -13.22 27.22
N TRP A 117 14.18 -14.49 27.43
CA TRP A 117 15.18 -15.18 26.60
C TRP A 117 14.70 -15.38 25.17
N MET A 118 13.41 -15.65 24.96
CA MET A 118 12.82 -15.74 23.62
C MET A 118 12.93 -14.40 22.87
N TRP A 119 12.60 -13.29 23.53
CA TRP A 119 12.72 -11.96 22.91
C TRP A 119 14.17 -11.63 22.59
N SER A 120 15.09 -11.92 23.51
CA SER A 120 16.53 -11.73 23.30
C SER A 120 17.06 -12.58 22.14
N LEU A 121 16.61 -13.83 22.02
CA LEU A 121 16.97 -14.72 20.90
C LEU A 121 16.54 -14.12 19.55
N ILE A 122 15.31 -13.62 19.46
CA ILE A 122 14.78 -12.99 18.24
C ILE A 122 15.55 -11.71 17.91
N GLU A 123 15.83 -10.88 18.91
CA GLU A 123 16.53 -9.60 18.71
C GLU A 123 17.95 -9.80 18.20
N ASN A 124 18.68 -10.80 18.70
CA ASN A 124 20.06 -11.06 18.34
C ASN A 124 20.26 -11.87 17.04
N CYS A 125 19.18 -12.35 16.40
CA CYS A 125 19.30 -13.03 15.10
C CYS A 125 19.87 -12.09 14.03
N ALA A 126 21.06 -12.42 13.51
CA ALA A 126 21.81 -11.65 12.53
C ALA A 126 22.02 -12.39 11.21
N ASN A 127 22.07 -13.73 11.22
CA ASN A 127 22.30 -14.54 10.04
C ASN A 127 21.27 -15.70 9.89
N ARG A 128 21.35 -16.42 8.78
CA ARG A 128 20.41 -17.51 8.46
C ARG A 128 20.47 -18.67 9.46
N GLU A 129 21.66 -18.96 10.00
CA GLU A 129 21.84 -20.03 10.97
C GLU A 129 21.21 -19.67 12.32
N ASP A 130 21.27 -18.40 12.73
CA ASP A 130 20.53 -17.91 13.90
C ASP A 130 19.03 -18.11 13.75
N ILE A 131 18.48 -17.81 12.58
CA ILE A 131 17.05 -18.02 12.28
C ILE A 131 16.71 -19.51 12.32
N LYS A 132 17.61 -20.41 11.89
CA LYS A 132 17.38 -21.86 12.05
C LYS A 132 17.29 -22.26 13.51
N LEU A 133 18.22 -21.79 14.36
CA LEU A 133 18.17 -22.05 15.80
C LEU A 133 16.89 -21.49 16.43
N LEU A 134 16.46 -20.29 16.06
CA LEU A 134 15.20 -19.70 16.51
C LEU A 134 14.01 -20.61 16.18
N PHE A 135 13.92 -21.12 14.95
CA PHE A 135 12.82 -22.01 14.55
C PHE A 135 12.89 -23.38 15.23
N GLN A 136 14.08 -23.93 15.45
CA GLN A 136 14.26 -25.16 16.24
C GLN A 136 13.77 -24.95 17.68
N MET A 137 14.09 -23.80 18.29
CA MET A 137 13.65 -23.49 19.65
C MET A 137 12.13 -23.30 19.72
N LEU A 138 11.51 -22.63 18.74
CA LEU A 138 10.05 -22.51 18.65
C LEU A 138 9.36 -23.87 18.57
N GLU A 139 9.93 -24.82 17.80
CA GLU A 139 9.44 -26.19 17.71
C GLU A 139 9.56 -26.94 19.05
N ASN A 140 10.72 -26.86 19.71
CA ASN A 140 10.94 -27.49 21.01
C ASN A 140 9.98 -26.94 22.07
N LEU A 141 9.80 -25.62 22.12
CA LEU A 141 8.84 -24.99 23.03
C LEU A 141 7.40 -25.36 22.70
N ARG A 142 7.06 -25.51 21.41
CA ARG A 142 5.73 -25.98 21.03
C ARG A 142 5.49 -27.40 21.51
N ARG A 143 6.46 -28.31 21.34
CA ARG A 143 6.39 -29.68 21.86
C ARG A 143 6.24 -29.68 23.38
N PHE A 144 7.12 -28.99 24.09
CA PHE A 144 7.07 -28.85 25.55
C PHE A 144 5.72 -28.33 26.07
N ARG A 145 5.17 -27.28 25.43
CA ARG A 145 3.85 -26.75 25.79
C ARG A 145 2.74 -27.77 25.59
N LEU A 146 2.82 -28.61 24.57
CA LEU A 146 1.82 -29.63 24.27
C LEU A 146 1.93 -30.83 25.21
N SER A 147 3.14 -31.34 25.46
CA SER A 147 3.38 -32.55 26.26
C SER A 147 3.38 -32.28 27.77
N ASN A 148 4.17 -31.32 28.22
CA ASN A 148 4.43 -31.10 29.65
C ASN A 148 3.39 -30.16 30.27
N LEU A 149 3.03 -29.08 29.57
CA LEU A 149 2.10 -28.07 30.09
C LEU A 149 0.65 -28.26 29.66
N ARG A 150 0.37 -29.19 28.72
CA ARG A 150 -0.96 -29.43 28.14
C ARG A 150 -1.63 -28.19 27.54
N ILE A 151 -0.85 -27.23 27.07
CA ILE A 151 -1.33 -26.00 26.43
C ILE A 151 -1.41 -26.20 24.91
N HIS A 152 -2.61 -26.44 24.40
CA HIS A 152 -2.84 -26.67 22.97
C HIS A 152 -2.82 -25.39 22.12
N ALA A 153 -3.04 -24.23 22.74
CA ALA A 153 -3.08 -22.94 22.04
C ALA A 153 -1.71 -22.55 21.45
N ASN A 154 -1.72 -22.01 20.23
CA ASN A 154 -0.54 -21.45 19.60
C ASN A 154 0.01 -20.24 20.39
N PHE A 155 1.26 -19.86 20.13
CA PHE A 155 1.83 -18.59 20.56
C PHE A 155 1.03 -17.42 20.00
N ASN A 156 1.02 -16.30 20.72
CA ASN A 156 0.27 -15.11 20.31
C ASN A 156 0.79 -14.51 18.99
N CYS A 157 -0.04 -13.68 18.37
CA CYS A 157 0.30 -13.01 17.11
C CYS A 157 1.48 -12.03 17.23
N ASN A 158 1.75 -11.48 18.41
CA ASN A 158 2.87 -10.57 18.64
C ASN A 158 4.22 -11.30 18.51
N LEU A 159 4.34 -12.51 19.06
CA LEU A 159 5.53 -13.34 18.87
C LEU A 159 5.71 -13.67 17.38
N CYS A 160 4.63 -14.06 16.70
CA CYS A 160 4.66 -14.33 15.26
C CYS A 160 5.09 -13.11 14.44
N LEU A 161 4.67 -11.89 14.83
CA LEU A 161 5.13 -10.65 14.23
C LEU A 161 6.63 -10.48 14.39
N ARG A 162 7.16 -10.55 15.63
CA ARG A 162 8.60 -10.37 15.89
C ARG A 162 9.47 -11.40 15.18
N VAL A 163 9.02 -12.66 15.09
CA VAL A 163 9.72 -13.69 14.33
C VAL A 163 9.73 -13.36 12.84
N ALA A 164 8.62 -12.88 12.27
CA ALA A 164 8.56 -12.44 10.88
C ALA A 164 9.47 -11.23 10.63
N GLU A 165 9.55 -10.30 11.58
CA GLU A 165 10.46 -9.14 11.53
C GLU A 165 11.93 -9.58 11.49
N ALA A 166 12.34 -10.48 12.38
CA ALA A 166 13.70 -11.01 12.38
C ALA A 166 14.03 -11.76 11.07
N CYS A 167 13.09 -12.56 10.56
CA CYS A 167 13.28 -13.24 9.27
C CYS A 167 13.48 -12.28 8.11
N ALA A 168 12.70 -11.19 8.05
CA ALA A 168 12.83 -10.16 7.02
C ALA A 168 14.12 -9.36 7.19
N ARG A 169 14.48 -8.97 8.42
CA ARG A 169 15.72 -8.25 8.73
C ARG A 169 16.96 -9.00 8.26
N VAL A 170 16.99 -10.32 8.44
CA VAL A 170 18.09 -11.20 8.02
C VAL A 170 18.00 -11.58 6.52
N GLY A 171 16.87 -11.36 5.86
CA GLY A 171 16.63 -11.83 4.48
C GLY A 171 16.30 -13.32 4.37
N SER A 172 16.02 -14.01 5.49
CA SER A 172 15.63 -15.43 5.54
C SER A 172 14.13 -15.63 5.24
N LEU A 173 13.72 -15.24 4.03
CA LEU A 173 12.31 -15.16 3.64
C LEU A 173 11.59 -16.50 3.59
N ASP A 174 12.30 -17.60 3.36
CA ASP A 174 11.71 -18.94 3.41
C ASP A 174 11.17 -19.28 4.80
N PHE A 175 11.88 -18.87 5.85
CA PHE A 175 11.40 -18.95 7.22
C PHE A 175 10.30 -17.92 7.50
N GLY A 176 10.46 -16.70 6.99
CA GLY A 176 9.42 -15.67 7.07
C GLY A 176 8.06 -16.16 6.56
N LYS A 177 8.02 -16.84 5.41
CA LYS A 177 6.79 -17.43 4.85
C LYS A 177 6.13 -18.46 5.77
N LYS A 178 6.89 -19.20 6.57
CA LYS A 178 6.37 -20.21 7.53
C LYS A 178 5.57 -19.56 8.66
N THR A 179 5.89 -18.31 9.01
CA THR A 179 5.13 -17.55 10.02
C THR A 179 3.67 -17.31 9.60
N LEU A 180 3.37 -17.39 8.31
CA LEU A 180 2.03 -17.17 7.78
C LEU A 180 1.18 -18.45 7.72
N TRP A 181 1.69 -19.59 8.13
CA TRP A 181 0.96 -20.87 8.10
C TRP A 181 0.11 -21.05 9.36
N THR A 182 -1.19 -21.25 9.22
CA THR A 182 -2.09 -21.53 10.35
C THR A 182 -1.77 -22.87 11.00
N HIS A 183 -1.49 -23.88 10.16
CA HIS A 183 -1.02 -25.19 10.61
C HIS A 183 0.51 -25.23 10.49
N ASN A 184 1.19 -25.01 11.61
CA ASN A 184 2.65 -25.05 11.65
C ASN A 184 3.14 -25.76 12.92
N VAL A 185 4.29 -26.41 12.81
CA VAL A 185 4.94 -27.14 13.90
C VAL A 185 5.54 -26.22 14.97
N TYR A 186 5.75 -24.94 14.62
CA TYR A 186 6.37 -23.92 15.48
C TYR A 186 5.37 -23.27 16.45
N GLY A 187 4.08 -23.61 16.36
CA GLY A 187 3.03 -23.02 17.18
C GLY A 187 2.77 -21.53 16.93
N LEU A 188 3.16 -20.97 15.78
CA LEU A 188 2.96 -19.55 15.48
C LEU A 188 1.50 -19.25 15.08
N THR A 189 0.95 -18.12 15.52
CA THR A 189 -0.37 -17.67 15.07
C THR A 189 -0.21 -16.62 13.98
N PRO A 190 -0.56 -16.93 12.71
CA PRO A 190 -0.36 -16.00 11.61
C PRO A 190 -1.24 -14.77 11.78
N SER A 191 -0.70 -13.61 11.42
CA SER A 191 -1.38 -12.33 11.54
C SER A 191 -1.17 -11.46 10.31
N ILE A 192 -2.06 -10.50 10.11
CA ILE A 192 -1.92 -9.52 9.03
C ILE A 192 -0.68 -8.63 9.25
N GLY A 193 -0.29 -8.37 10.50
CA GLY A 193 0.92 -7.62 10.83
C GLY A 193 2.17 -8.33 10.34
N SER A 194 2.30 -9.64 10.61
CA SER A 194 3.41 -10.47 10.13
C SER A 194 3.49 -10.44 8.60
N ALA A 195 2.35 -10.51 7.93
CA ALA A 195 2.29 -10.43 6.47
C ALA A 195 2.65 -9.05 5.93
N HIS A 196 2.20 -7.96 6.59
CA HIS A 196 2.55 -6.59 6.20
C HIS A 196 4.04 -6.36 6.28
N TYR A 197 4.72 -6.83 7.32
CA TYR A 197 6.16 -6.68 7.42
C TYR A 197 6.91 -7.39 6.27
N LEU A 198 6.50 -8.62 5.94
CA LEU A 198 7.06 -9.35 4.79
C LEU A 198 6.73 -8.67 3.45
N LEU A 199 5.54 -8.07 3.31
CA LEU A 199 5.15 -7.31 2.13
C LEU A 199 5.92 -5.98 2.00
N LEU A 200 6.22 -5.31 3.11
CA LEU A 200 7.07 -4.11 3.12
C LEU A 200 8.49 -4.45 2.67
N TYR A 201 9.06 -5.56 3.16
CA TYR A 201 10.33 -6.06 2.66
C TYR A 201 10.27 -6.33 1.14
N ALA A 202 9.19 -6.96 0.66
CA ALA A 202 8.98 -7.21 -0.77
C ALA A 202 8.88 -5.90 -1.58
N LYS A 203 8.31 -4.85 -1.00
CA LYS A 203 8.21 -3.51 -1.60
C LYS A 203 9.57 -2.84 -1.73
N GLU A 204 10.38 -2.85 -0.68
CA GLU A 204 11.72 -2.25 -0.70
C GLU A 204 12.61 -2.89 -1.77
N HIS A 205 12.47 -4.21 -1.98
CA HIS A 205 13.26 -4.97 -2.95
C HIS A 205 12.55 -5.16 -4.30
N ASN A 206 11.39 -4.53 -4.53
CA ASN A 206 10.56 -4.70 -5.74
C ASN A 206 10.33 -6.18 -6.13
N ASN A 207 10.19 -7.06 -5.16
CA ASN A 207 10.09 -8.51 -5.38
C ASN A 207 8.62 -8.95 -5.55
N ALA A 208 8.13 -8.89 -6.79
CA ALA A 208 6.77 -9.29 -7.13
C ALA A 208 6.49 -10.80 -6.87
N LYS A 209 7.51 -11.67 -7.02
CA LYS A 209 7.37 -13.11 -6.78
C LYS A 209 7.09 -13.40 -5.30
N LEU A 210 7.88 -12.79 -4.41
CA LEU A 210 7.68 -12.88 -2.97
C LEU A 210 6.29 -12.35 -2.55
N MET A 211 5.89 -11.19 -3.10
CA MET A 211 4.57 -10.63 -2.87
C MET A 211 3.46 -11.62 -3.26
N MET A 212 3.56 -12.27 -4.42
CA MET A 212 2.58 -13.27 -4.86
C MET A 212 2.51 -14.47 -3.91
N ASP A 213 3.66 -14.97 -3.44
CA ASP A 213 3.74 -16.08 -2.49
C ASP A 213 3.09 -15.70 -1.15
N ILE A 214 3.34 -14.49 -0.65
CA ILE A 214 2.70 -13.97 0.58
C ILE A 214 1.18 -13.86 0.38
N MET A 215 0.73 -13.28 -0.73
CA MET A 215 -0.71 -13.15 -1.04
C MET A 215 -1.41 -14.50 -1.23
N LYS A 216 -0.68 -15.53 -1.68
CA LYS A 216 -1.15 -16.92 -1.73
C LYS A 216 -1.30 -17.51 -0.33
N ASN A 217 -0.33 -17.29 0.55
CA ASN A 217 -0.41 -17.71 1.95
C ASN A 217 -1.54 -17.01 2.69
N LEU A 218 -1.73 -15.69 2.50
CA LEU A 218 -2.85 -14.96 3.08
C LEU A 218 -4.20 -15.58 2.69
N LYS A 219 -4.37 -15.94 1.41
CA LYS A 219 -5.58 -16.60 0.91
C LYS A 219 -5.79 -17.98 1.53
N ARG A 220 -4.74 -18.82 1.56
CA ARG A 220 -4.80 -20.18 2.10
C ARG A 220 -5.18 -20.23 3.57
N ASN A 221 -4.74 -19.23 4.33
CA ASN A 221 -4.95 -19.14 5.76
C ASN A 221 -6.16 -18.25 6.13
N SER A 222 -6.99 -17.88 5.15
CA SER A 222 -8.19 -17.06 5.34
C SER A 222 -7.95 -15.77 6.13
N LEU A 223 -6.78 -15.16 5.96
CA LEU A 223 -6.44 -13.90 6.62
C LEU A 223 -7.16 -12.72 5.94
N PRO A 224 -7.67 -11.75 6.73
CA PRO A 224 -8.45 -10.65 6.18
C PRO A 224 -7.58 -9.74 5.31
N LEU A 225 -8.12 -9.36 4.15
CA LEU A 225 -7.49 -8.36 3.29
C LEU A 225 -7.80 -6.96 3.83
N GLN A 226 -6.75 -6.24 4.22
CA GLN A 226 -6.86 -4.87 4.71
C GLN A 226 -6.48 -3.84 3.65
N PRO A 227 -6.98 -2.59 3.74
CA PRO A 227 -6.62 -1.52 2.81
C PRO A 227 -5.10 -1.24 2.73
N GLY A 228 -4.38 -1.36 3.85
CA GLY A 228 -2.92 -1.22 3.85
C GLY A 228 -2.20 -2.31 3.03
N THR A 229 -2.77 -3.52 2.99
CA THR A 229 -2.26 -4.61 2.13
C THR A 229 -2.40 -4.25 0.65
N ALA A 230 -3.53 -3.66 0.26
CA ALA A 230 -3.77 -3.23 -1.10
C ALA A 230 -2.77 -2.15 -1.52
N ASP A 231 -2.52 -1.17 -0.65
CA ASP A 231 -1.55 -0.10 -0.89
C ASP A 231 -0.13 -0.64 -1.19
N ILE A 232 0.35 -1.58 -0.38
CA ILE A 232 1.67 -2.20 -0.59
C ILE A 232 1.70 -3.01 -1.88
N VAL A 233 0.69 -3.85 -2.13
CA VAL A 233 0.60 -4.69 -3.33
C VAL A 233 0.55 -3.84 -4.60
N PHE A 234 -0.24 -2.76 -4.61
CA PHE A 234 -0.37 -1.87 -5.76
C PHE A 234 0.94 -1.13 -6.01
N SER A 235 1.61 -0.66 -4.96
CA SER A 235 2.93 -0.03 -5.06
C SER A 235 3.98 -0.98 -5.66
N ILE A 236 4.03 -2.25 -5.23
CA ILE A 236 4.93 -3.25 -5.82
C ILE A 236 4.62 -3.47 -7.31
N CYS A 237 3.33 -3.59 -7.68
CA CYS A 237 2.95 -3.79 -9.07
C CYS A 237 3.29 -2.59 -9.95
N TYR A 238 3.13 -1.37 -9.43
CA TYR A 238 3.53 -0.14 -10.10
C TYR A 238 5.04 -0.07 -10.31
N ASN A 239 5.84 -0.31 -9.26
CA ASN A 239 7.31 -0.27 -9.34
C ASN A 239 7.88 -1.34 -10.28
N THR A 240 7.29 -2.53 -10.30
CA THR A 240 7.70 -3.64 -11.19
C THR A 240 7.08 -3.55 -12.59
N ASN A 241 6.31 -2.49 -12.87
CA ASN A 241 5.60 -2.27 -14.13
C ASN A 241 4.72 -3.46 -14.56
N ASN A 242 4.07 -4.16 -13.61
CA ASN A 242 3.25 -5.34 -13.88
C ASN A 242 1.75 -5.04 -13.85
N TRP A 243 1.20 -4.65 -15.01
CA TRP A 243 -0.20 -4.24 -15.17
C TRP A 243 -1.21 -5.39 -15.00
N GLU A 244 -0.85 -6.60 -15.46
CA GLU A 244 -1.72 -7.77 -15.32
C GLU A 244 -1.89 -8.13 -13.83
N LEU A 245 -0.82 -7.99 -13.06
CA LEU A 245 -0.81 -8.31 -11.64
C LEU A 245 -1.64 -7.31 -10.83
N ILE A 246 -1.53 -6.01 -11.10
CA ILE A 246 -2.38 -5.00 -10.44
C ILE A 246 -3.86 -5.24 -10.78
N SER A 247 -4.17 -5.54 -12.04
CA SER A 247 -5.54 -5.82 -12.50
C SER A 247 -6.14 -7.08 -11.87
N LYS A 248 -5.32 -8.10 -11.64
CA LYS A 248 -5.72 -9.33 -10.93
C LYS A 248 -6.02 -9.05 -9.46
N TYR A 249 -5.13 -8.32 -8.78
CA TYR A 249 -5.30 -8.05 -7.35
C TYR A 249 -6.38 -7.01 -7.08
N SER A 250 -6.56 -5.99 -7.93
CA SER A 250 -7.61 -4.99 -7.78
C SER A 250 -9.00 -5.64 -7.76
N LYS A 251 -9.30 -6.52 -8.72
CA LYS A 251 -10.52 -7.35 -8.74
C LYS A 251 -10.70 -8.16 -7.46
N LYS A 252 -9.61 -8.73 -6.93
CA LYS A 252 -9.63 -9.52 -5.69
C LYS A 252 -9.94 -8.65 -4.46
N PHE A 253 -9.36 -7.46 -4.34
CA PHE A 253 -9.62 -6.54 -3.24
C PHE A 253 -11.03 -5.96 -3.29
N ILE A 254 -11.52 -5.59 -4.48
CA ILE A 254 -12.89 -5.11 -4.68
C ILE A 254 -13.91 -6.21 -4.34
N LYS A 255 -13.70 -7.45 -4.83
CA LYS A 255 -14.57 -8.59 -4.49
C LYS A 255 -14.58 -8.92 -3.00
N ALA A 256 -13.47 -8.66 -2.30
CA ALA A 256 -13.38 -8.83 -0.85
C ALA A 256 -14.00 -7.66 -0.05
N GLY A 257 -14.59 -6.65 -0.72
CA GLY A 257 -15.23 -5.50 -0.07
C GLY A 257 -14.24 -4.55 0.63
N VAL A 258 -12.96 -4.57 0.24
CA VAL A 258 -11.94 -3.75 0.88
C VAL A 258 -12.12 -2.29 0.47
N LYS A 259 -12.34 -1.41 1.45
CA LYS A 259 -12.38 0.04 1.24
C LYS A 259 -10.96 0.56 0.92
N LEU A 260 -10.66 0.72 -0.36
CA LEU A 260 -9.34 1.17 -0.83
C LEU A 260 -9.04 2.59 -0.32
N ARG A 261 -7.75 2.84 -0.02
CA ARG A 261 -7.28 4.15 0.41
C ARG A 261 -7.06 5.07 -0.78
N ARG A 262 -7.01 6.37 -0.51
CA ARG A 262 -6.75 7.43 -1.50
C ARG A 262 -5.47 7.16 -2.27
N THR A 263 -4.39 6.83 -1.56
CA THR A 263 -3.08 6.49 -2.13
C THR A 263 -3.14 5.30 -3.10
N THR A 264 -3.94 4.29 -2.77
CA THR A 264 -4.11 3.10 -3.61
C THR A 264 -4.83 3.42 -4.92
N PHE A 265 -5.84 4.29 -4.88
CA PHE A 265 -6.48 4.80 -6.10
C PHE A 265 -5.53 5.67 -6.91
N ASP A 266 -4.78 6.56 -6.27
CA ASP A 266 -3.80 7.42 -6.93
C ASP A 266 -2.77 6.58 -7.71
N THR A 267 -2.16 5.57 -7.07
CA THR A 267 -1.22 4.65 -7.74
C THR A 267 -1.88 3.87 -8.87
N TRP A 268 -3.13 3.42 -8.70
CA TRP A 268 -3.80 2.63 -9.72
C TRP A 268 -4.17 3.46 -10.96
N MET A 269 -4.73 4.66 -10.75
CA MET A 269 -5.07 5.59 -11.82
C MET A 269 -3.84 6.09 -12.54
N GLU A 270 -2.76 6.42 -11.82
CA GLU A 270 -1.50 6.83 -12.42
C GLU A 270 -0.91 5.72 -13.29
N PHE A 271 -1.00 4.46 -12.84
CA PHE A 271 -0.53 3.33 -13.63
C PHE A 271 -1.36 3.13 -14.91
N ALA A 272 -2.69 3.28 -14.81
CA ALA A 272 -3.58 3.22 -15.97
C ALA A 272 -3.26 4.33 -16.99
N ALA A 273 -3.07 5.56 -16.50
CA ALA A 273 -2.69 6.71 -17.30
C ALA A 273 -1.32 6.54 -17.97
N LYS A 274 -0.35 5.93 -17.27
CA LYS A 274 0.96 5.59 -17.83
C LYS A 274 0.88 4.56 -18.96
N ARG A 275 -0.06 3.61 -18.88
CA ARG A 275 -0.30 2.61 -19.93
C ARG A 275 -1.07 3.17 -21.13
N GLY A 276 -1.73 4.32 -20.99
CA GLY A 276 -2.62 4.86 -22.01
C GLY A 276 -3.95 4.12 -22.10
N ASP A 277 -4.37 3.44 -21.03
CA ASP A 277 -5.63 2.69 -21.00
C ASP A 277 -6.76 3.58 -20.46
N ALA A 278 -7.41 4.32 -21.35
CA ALA A 278 -8.50 5.24 -21.01
C ALA A 278 -9.71 4.51 -20.37
N GLU A 279 -10.04 3.31 -20.87
CA GLU A 279 -11.17 2.54 -20.33
C GLU A 279 -10.94 2.16 -18.86
N SER A 280 -9.72 1.74 -18.52
CA SER A 280 -9.36 1.44 -17.14
C SER A 280 -9.34 2.70 -16.26
N ILE A 281 -8.89 3.85 -16.76
CA ILE A 281 -8.93 5.12 -16.00
C ILE A 281 -10.37 5.43 -15.56
N TRP A 282 -11.34 5.35 -16.47
CA TRP A 282 -12.73 5.67 -16.15
C TRP A 282 -13.39 4.65 -15.23
N LYS A 283 -13.10 3.36 -15.39
CA LYS A 283 -13.57 2.32 -14.45
C LYS A 283 -13.02 2.56 -13.04
N ILE A 284 -11.76 2.97 -12.91
CA ILE A 284 -11.16 3.26 -11.61
C ILE A 284 -11.76 4.54 -11.03
N GLU A 285 -11.97 5.57 -11.86
CA GLU A 285 -12.57 6.83 -11.43
C GLU A 285 -14.01 6.64 -10.95
N GLU A 286 -14.82 5.82 -11.63
CA GLU A 286 -16.16 5.46 -11.17
C GLU A 286 -16.11 4.86 -9.75
N LEU A 287 -15.24 3.88 -9.53
CA LEU A 287 -15.03 3.25 -8.22
C LEU A 287 -14.53 4.24 -7.16
N ARG A 288 -13.62 5.15 -7.53
CA ARG A 288 -13.08 6.18 -6.63
C ARG A 288 -14.18 7.16 -6.24
N SER A 289 -14.96 7.65 -7.19
CA SER A 289 -16.02 8.65 -6.98
C SER A 289 -17.11 8.15 -6.02
N ASN A 290 -17.41 6.84 -6.06
CA ASN A 290 -18.36 6.21 -5.13
C ASN A 290 -17.85 6.21 -3.67
N LEU A 291 -16.53 6.27 -3.45
CA LEU A 291 -15.92 6.21 -2.12
C LEU A 291 -15.36 7.57 -1.65
N MET A 292 -15.04 8.47 -2.58
CA MET A 292 -14.30 9.70 -2.31
C MET A 292 -14.86 10.88 -3.10
N LYS A 293 -15.25 11.93 -2.38
CA LYS A 293 -15.84 13.13 -2.98
C LYS A 293 -14.82 14.01 -3.72
N GLN A 294 -13.58 14.09 -3.22
CA GLN A 294 -12.57 15.01 -3.74
C GLN A 294 -11.46 14.29 -4.48
N HIS A 295 -10.99 14.93 -5.55
CA HIS A 295 -9.80 14.51 -6.27
C HIS A 295 -8.52 14.89 -5.53
N THR A 296 -7.50 14.12 -5.85
CA THR A 296 -6.10 14.38 -5.55
C THR A 296 -5.46 15.01 -6.78
N VAL A 297 -4.28 15.63 -6.64
CA VAL A 297 -3.54 16.10 -7.82
C VAL A 297 -3.32 14.91 -8.78
N VAL A 298 -2.84 13.78 -8.27
CA VAL A 298 -2.55 12.57 -9.07
C VAL A 298 -3.80 12.01 -9.78
N SER A 299 -4.90 11.79 -9.07
CA SER A 299 -6.14 11.25 -9.64
C SER A 299 -6.80 12.23 -10.62
N GLY A 300 -6.76 13.54 -10.32
CA GLY A 300 -7.25 14.57 -11.20
C GLY A 300 -6.45 14.68 -12.51
N PHE A 301 -5.12 14.68 -12.42
CA PHE A 301 -4.25 14.63 -13.59
C PHE A 301 -4.39 13.30 -14.36
N SER A 302 -4.67 12.19 -13.68
CA SER A 302 -4.98 10.92 -14.36
C SER A 302 -6.28 11.01 -15.17
N CYS A 303 -7.30 11.73 -14.68
CA CYS A 303 -8.52 12.01 -15.46
C CYS A 303 -8.24 12.93 -16.64
N ALA A 304 -7.42 13.98 -16.46
CA ALA A 304 -7.01 14.85 -17.57
C ALA A 304 -6.26 14.08 -18.66
N LYS A 305 -5.35 13.18 -18.27
CA LYS A 305 -4.69 12.22 -19.18
C LYS A 305 -5.70 11.32 -19.89
N GLY A 306 -6.73 10.83 -19.20
CA GLY A 306 -7.84 10.10 -19.78
C GLY A 306 -8.57 10.89 -20.88
N PHE A 307 -8.88 12.16 -20.64
CA PHE A 307 -9.51 13.03 -21.64
C PHE A 307 -8.62 13.28 -22.86
N LEU A 308 -7.31 13.43 -22.67
CA LEU A 308 -6.37 13.55 -23.79
C LEU A 308 -6.31 12.28 -24.64
N LEU A 309 -6.41 11.10 -24.02
CA LEU A 309 -6.48 9.82 -24.76
C LEU A 309 -7.79 9.67 -25.54
N GLU A 310 -8.85 10.39 -25.17
CA GLU A 310 -10.13 10.44 -25.90
C GLU A 310 -10.24 11.60 -26.90
N HIS A 311 -9.16 12.36 -27.14
CA HIS A 311 -9.14 13.56 -27.99
C HIS A 311 -10.12 14.66 -27.52
N LYS A 312 -10.20 14.88 -26.20
CA LYS A 312 -11.01 15.94 -25.57
C LYS A 312 -10.12 16.91 -24.77
N PRO A 313 -9.25 17.67 -25.43
CA PRO A 313 -8.28 18.55 -24.76
C PRO A 313 -8.93 19.68 -23.95
N GLU A 314 -10.13 20.13 -24.32
CA GLU A 314 -10.88 21.16 -23.60
C GLU A 314 -11.36 20.65 -22.24
N CYS A 315 -11.84 19.39 -22.19
CA CYS A 315 -12.23 18.74 -20.94
C CYS A 315 -11.02 18.53 -20.02
N ALA A 316 -9.85 18.18 -20.59
CA ALA A 316 -8.61 18.05 -19.83
C ALA A 316 -8.20 19.40 -19.21
N ALA A 317 -8.28 20.49 -19.97
CA ALA A 317 -7.98 21.84 -19.49
C ALA A 317 -8.95 22.26 -18.36
N ALA A 318 -10.24 22.03 -18.54
CA ALA A 318 -11.26 22.36 -17.53
C ALA A 318 -10.99 21.66 -16.19
N ILE A 319 -10.66 20.36 -16.20
CA ILE A 319 -10.33 19.62 -14.98
C ILE A 319 -9.09 20.20 -14.29
N ILE A 320 -8.01 20.44 -15.02
CA ILE A 320 -6.77 20.97 -14.43
C ILE A 320 -7.02 22.35 -13.83
N HIS A 321 -7.79 23.19 -14.51
CA HIS A 321 -8.19 24.50 -14.01
C HIS A 321 -9.01 24.37 -12.71
N THR A 322 -10.07 23.55 -12.69
CA THR A 322 -10.88 23.32 -11.48
C THR A 322 -10.05 22.75 -10.32
N LEU A 323 -9.10 21.85 -10.59
CA LEU A 323 -8.17 21.34 -9.57
C LEU A 323 -7.30 22.46 -8.99
N SER A 324 -6.75 23.33 -9.84
CA SER A 324 -5.91 24.45 -9.40
C SER A 324 -6.67 25.46 -8.52
N GLN A 325 -7.96 25.67 -8.79
CA GLN A 325 -8.83 26.54 -8.00
C GLN A 325 -9.21 25.94 -6.66
N ASN A 326 -9.46 24.62 -6.61
CA ASN A 326 -9.90 23.92 -5.41
C ASN A 326 -8.77 23.55 -4.44
N PHE A 327 -7.50 23.65 -4.86
CA PHE A 327 -6.36 23.35 -3.99
C PHE A 327 -5.83 24.61 -3.27
N PRO A 328 -5.44 24.49 -1.98
CA PRO A 328 -4.80 25.58 -1.26
C PRO A 328 -3.47 25.96 -1.92
N ASP A 329 -3.05 27.22 -1.77
CA ASP A 329 -1.86 27.78 -2.43
C ASP A 329 -0.60 26.92 -2.30
N LYS A 330 -0.43 26.25 -1.15
CA LYS A 330 0.68 25.33 -0.86
C LYS A 330 0.81 24.17 -1.85
N LYS A 331 -0.27 23.79 -2.55
CA LYS A 331 -0.31 22.70 -3.55
C LYS A 331 -0.29 23.18 -5.00
N LYS A 332 -0.33 24.50 -5.25
CA LYS A 332 -0.21 25.06 -6.60
C LYS A 332 1.12 24.68 -7.29
N PRO A 333 2.27 24.63 -6.58
CA PRO A 333 3.51 24.11 -7.17
C PRO A 333 3.40 22.65 -7.60
N ASP A 334 2.68 21.80 -6.85
CA ASP A 334 2.48 20.40 -7.22
C ASP A 334 1.69 20.26 -8.53
N VAL A 335 0.69 21.13 -8.74
CA VAL A 335 -0.09 21.18 -9.98
C VAL A 335 0.78 21.61 -11.17
N ALA A 336 1.63 22.63 -11.00
CA ALA A 336 2.56 23.06 -12.04
C ALA A 336 3.56 21.95 -12.40
N ASN A 337 4.13 21.29 -11.39
CA ASN A 337 5.07 20.18 -11.58
C ASN A 337 4.43 18.99 -12.30
N GLU A 338 3.20 18.60 -11.95
CA GLU A 338 2.49 17.52 -12.63
C GLU A 338 2.07 17.90 -14.06
N LEU A 339 1.77 19.18 -14.30
CA LEU A 339 1.49 19.67 -15.66
C LEU A 339 2.74 19.63 -16.54
N GLU A 340 3.90 20.02 -16.02
CA GLU A 340 5.17 19.88 -16.73
C GLU A 340 5.46 18.40 -17.06
N LYS A 341 5.29 17.49 -16.09
CA LYS A 341 5.45 16.04 -16.33
C LYS A 341 4.45 15.51 -17.36
N LEU A 342 3.21 16.00 -17.37
CA LEU A 342 2.20 15.63 -18.35
C LEU A 342 2.62 16.06 -19.77
N VAL A 343 3.25 17.21 -19.92
CA VAL A 343 3.69 17.74 -21.21
C VAL A 343 4.96 17.06 -21.70
N SER A 344 5.99 16.94 -20.85
CA SER A 344 7.32 16.47 -21.27
C SER A 344 7.49 14.95 -21.21
N LYS A 345 7.04 14.33 -20.11
CA LYS A 345 7.39 12.93 -19.79
C LYS A 345 6.30 11.93 -20.16
N TRP A 346 5.05 12.25 -19.86
CA TRP A 346 3.93 11.33 -20.02
C TRP A 346 3.71 10.81 -21.45
N PRO A 347 3.80 11.64 -22.53
CA PRO A 347 3.61 11.15 -23.90
C PRO A 347 4.62 10.06 -24.25
N LEU A 348 5.88 10.24 -23.82
CA LEU A 348 6.95 9.25 -24.00
C LEU A 348 6.68 7.94 -23.26
N GLU A 349 6.08 8.01 -22.07
CA GLU A 349 5.73 6.80 -21.29
C GLU A 349 4.58 6.02 -21.93
N VAL A 350 3.55 6.72 -22.43
CA VAL A 350 2.39 6.08 -23.08
C VAL A 350 2.80 5.40 -24.38
N ILE A 351 3.57 6.07 -25.24
CA ILE A 351 3.98 5.56 -26.55
C ILE A 351 4.77 4.25 -26.42
N LYS A 352 5.60 4.11 -25.37
CA LYS A 352 6.37 2.87 -25.10
C LYS A 352 5.46 1.65 -24.92
N HIS A 353 4.24 1.84 -24.44
CA HIS A 353 3.30 0.77 -24.13
C HIS A 353 2.34 0.44 -25.28
N GLN A 354 2.37 1.20 -26.38
CA GLN A 354 1.51 1.00 -27.53
C GLN A 354 2.17 0.17 -28.63
N LYS A 355 1.32 -0.45 -29.48
CA LYS A 355 1.76 -1.22 -30.65
C LYS A 355 2.51 -0.32 -31.62
N LYS A 356 3.56 -0.84 -32.27
CA LYS A 356 4.45 -0.06 -33.17
C LYS A 356 3.68 0.70 -34.26
N GLU A 357 2.62 0.10 -34.79
CA GLU A 357 1.78 0.68 -35.85
C GLU A 357 1.01 1.94 -35.37
N GLU A 358 0.56 1.94 -34.11
CA GLU A 358 -0.27 3.00 -33.53
C GLU A 358 0.57 4.13 -32.91
N ARG A 359 1.87 3.89 -32.65
CA ARG A 359 2.76 4.85 -31.97
C ARG A 359 2.85 6.20 -32.67
N LYS A 360 3.01 6.22 -34.00
CA LYS A 360 3.16 7.47 -34.76
C LYS A 360 1.88 8.30 -34.74
N ALA A 361 0.74 7.66 -34.98
CA ALA A 361 -0.56 8.31 -34.95
C ALA A 361 -0.86 8.89 -33.56
N LEU A 362 -0.64 8.09 -32.50
CA LEU A 362 -0.84 8.53 -31.13
C LEU A 362 0.13 9.65 -30.72
N ALA A 363 1.38 9.61 -31.15
CA ALA A 363 2.34 10.68 -30.89
C ALA A 363 1.89 12.01 -31.50
N SER A 364 1.46 11.98 -32.76
CA SER A 364 0.95 13.17 -33.46
C SER A 364 -0.32 13.72 -32.81
N SER A 365 -1.26 12.84 -32.44
CA SER A 365 -2.51 13.27 -31.79
C SER A 365 -2.25 13.85 -30.40
N LEU A 366 -1.45 13.18 -29.56
CA LEU A 366 -1.13 13.66 -28.22
C LEU A 366 -0.42 15.02 -28.28
N ARG A 367 0.49 15.22 -29.23
CA ARG A 367 1.15 16.52 -29.39
C ARG A 367 0.15 17.63 -29.72
N SER A 368 -0.76 17.37 -30.66
CA SER A 368 -1.83 18.32 -31.02
C SER A 368 -2.74 18.61 -29.83
N ASP A 369 -3.25 17.56 -29.17
CA ASP A 369 -4.20 17.67 -28.07
C ASP A 369 -3.60 18.36 -26.84
N ILE A 370 -2.34 18.05 -26.50
CA ILE A 370 -1.63 18.73 -25.40
C ILE A 370 -1.44 20.22 -25.73
N SER A 371 -1.09 20.58 -26.97
CA SER A 371 -0.99 21.99 -27.37
C SER A 371 -2.32 22.72 -27.24
N ILE A 372 -3.44 22.09 -27.65
CA ILE A 372 -4.78 22.67 -27.49
C ILE A 372 -5.13 22.84 -26.01
N MET A 373 -4.86 21.83 -25.19
CA MET A 373 -5.10 21.85 -23.74
C MET A 373 -4.32 22.98 -23.05
N VAL A 374 -3.01 23.13 -23.35
CA VAL A 374 -2.18 24.20 -22.76
C VAL A 374 -2.69 25.58 -23.17
N ASN A 375 -3.03 25.77 -24.45
CA ASN A 375 -3.64 27.01 -24.91
C ASN A 375 -4.98 27.30 -24.21
N GLY A 376 -5.78 26.26 -23.94
CA GLY A 376 -7.00 26.36 -23.16
C GLY A 376 -6.74 26.83 -21.72
N LEU A 377 -5.71 26.29 -21.06
CA LEU A 377 -5.31 26.69 -19.72
C LEU A 377 -4.81 28.13 -19.64
N LEU A 378 -4.02 28.57 -20.62
CA LEU A 378 -3.56 29.96 -20.72
C LEU A 378 -4.74 30.93 -20.86
N LYS A 379 -5.74 30.59 -21.69
CA LYS A 379 -6.97 31.38 -21.83
C LYS A 379 -7.79 31.46 -20.54
N MET A 380 -7.69 30.45 -19.67
CA MET A 380 -8.35 30.41 -18.36
C MET A 380 -7.53 31.13 -17.27
N GLY A 381 -6.40 31.76 -17.61
CA GLY A 381 -5.58 32.55 -16.67
C GLY A 381 -4.60 31.74 -15.82
N LEU A 382 -4.34 30.47 -16.19
CA LEU A 382 -3.36 29.63 -15.52
C LEU A 382 -1.98 29.90 -16.15
N GLU A 383 -1.27 30.90 -15.63
CA GLU A 383 0.11 31.21 -16.05
C GLU A 383 1.05 30.10 -15.55
N VAL A 384 1.39 29.17 -16.44
CA VAL A 384 2.41 28.15 -16.17
C VAL A 384 3.51 28.33 -17.20
N GLY A 385 4.74 28.54 -16.73
CA GLY A 385 5.95 28.59 -17.55
C GLY A 385 6.28 27.21 -18.13
N ILE A 386 5.40 26.68 -18.98
CA ILE A 386 5.57 25.38 -19.62
C ILE A 386 6.44 25.57 -20.85
N ASN A 387 7.59 24.91 -20.88
CA ASN A 387 8.44 24.91 -22.06
C ASN A 387 7.84 23.99 -23.15
N LEU A 388 7.07 24.60 -24.07
CA LEU A 388 6.47 23.90 -25.21
C LEU A 388 7.51 23.46 -26.26
N GLU A 389 8.77 23.88 -26.14
CA GLU A 389 9.83 23.54 -27.10
C GLU A 389 10.20 22.05 -27.06
N ASP A 390 10.03 21.38 -25.92
CA ASP A 390 10.32 19.94 -25.79
C ASP A 390 9.30 19.05 -26.51
N LEU A 391 8.06 19.51 -26.68
CA LEU A 391 7.08 18.85 -27.56
C LEU A 391 7.45 18.97 -29.04
N ASN A 392 8.22 20.01 -29.39
CA ASN A 392 8.47 20.37 -30.79
C ASN A 392 9.69 19.70 -31.42
N LYS A 393 10.61 19.17 -30.62
CA LYS A 393 11.80 18.43 -31.11
C LYS A 393 11.36 17.13 -31.79
N LYS A 394 11.54 17.07 -33.11
CA LYS A 394 11.26 15.90 -33.97
C LYS A 394 12.04 14.62 -33.57
N GLU A 395 13.00 14.71 -32.65
CA GLU A 395 13.94 13.64 -32.30
C GLU A 395 13.69 12.98 -30.92
N ALA A 396 12.76 13.46 -30.10
CA ALA A 396 12.60 12.97 -28.72
C ALA A 396 11.69 11.73 -28.58
N ILE A 397 10.97 11.33 -29.64
CA ILE A 397 10.07 10.17 -29.65
C ILE A 397 10.70 9.11 -30.55
N PRO A 398 11.32 8.04 -30.01
CA PRO A 398 11.83 6.97 -30.84
C PRO A 398 10.66 6.31 -31.57
N CYS A 399 10.75 6.24 -32.90
CA CYS A 399 9.85 5.44 -33.73
C CYS A 399 9.90 3.95 -33.35
#